data_AF-A0A9D1M045-F1
#
_entry.id   AF-A0A9D1M045-F1
#
_cell.length_a   1.000
_cell.length_b   1.000
_cell.length_c   1.000
_cell.angle_alpha   90.00
_cell.angle_beta   90.00
_cell.angle_gamma   90.00
#
_symmetry.space_group_name_H-M   'P 1'
#
loop_
_entity.id
_entity.type
_entity.pdbx_description
1 polymer ?
#
loop_
_entity_poly.entity_id
_entity_poly.type
_entity_poly.pdbx_seq_one_letter_code
_entity_poly.pdbx_strand_id
1 'polypeptide(L)'
;MNSENNYFIIHGSFGSPFGNWFPWLHDFLEAEEKQVYSPQFPIGVGFQNYENWSKLLKYYLDLNLINENTIIIGHSIAPVFISKFLIENKIKVKKLIFVCGFNNYLGINEQYDAVNKSMYLDNLEDIKQHADEIICFYSNNDPYVKYDVEKDFADKVATKQILIPNAGHINNESGYDTFEEIVHYI
;
A
#
# COMPACT_ATOMS: atom_id res chain seq x y z
N MET A 1 -14.07 -10.59 -22.22
CA MET A 1 -12.80 -10.60 -21.47
C MET A 1 -13.19 -10.61 -20.02
N ASN A 2 -12.69 -11.56 -19.22
CA ASN A 2 -13.16 -11.78 -17.84
C ASN A 2 -13.13 -10.46 -17.08
N SER A 3 -14.31 -10.03 -16.62
CA SER A 3 -14.58 -8.81 -15.87
C SER A 3 -14.21 -8.95 -14.39
N GLU A 4 -13.26 -9.83 -14.08
CA GLU A 4 -12.91 -10.16 -12.70
C GLU A 4 -11.70 -9.35 -12.27
N ASN A 5 -11.79 -8.78 -11.07
CA ASN A 5 -10.71 -7.98 -10.52
C ASN A 5 -9.56 -8.92 -10.14
N ASN A 6 -8.35 -8.43 -10.34
CA ASN A 6 -7.16 -9.02 -9.75
C ASN A 6 -6.63 -8.11 -8.64
N TYR A 7 -5.93 -8.71 -7.69
CA TYR A 7 -5.53 -8.05 -6.45
C TYR A 7 -4.01 -8.05 -6.32
N PHE A 8 -3.46 -6.93 -5.86
CA PHE A 8 -2.07 -6.82 -5.45
C PHE A 8 -2.00 -6.47 -3.97
N ILE A 9 -1.20 -7.21 -3.20
CA ILE A 9 -0.93 -6.92 -1.79
C ILE A 9 0.55 -6.57 -1.66
N ILE A 10 0.85 -5.32 -1.30
CA ILE A 10 2.22 -4.78 -1.28
C ILE A 10 2.60 -4.42 0.16
N HIS A 11 3.66 -5.08 0.63
CA HIS A 11 4.18 -4.93 1.99
C HIS A 11 4.90 -3.60 2.23
N GLY A 12 5.05 -3.24 3.51
CA GLY A 12 5.77 -2.05 3.95
C GLY A 12 7.31 -2.19 3.96
N SER A 13 7.97 -1.22 4.58
CA SER A 13 9.44 -1.17 4.70
C SER A 13 9.98 -2.37 5.45
N PHE A 14 11.08 -2.95 4.95
CA PHE A 14 11.72 -4.15 5.49
C PHE A 14 10.78 -5.38 5.64
N GLY A 15 9.60 -5.33 5.02
CA GLY A 15 8.57 -6.35 5.13
C GLY A 15 8.71 -7.48 4.12
N SER A 16 7.70 -8.34 4.12
CA SER A 16 7.56 -9.45 3.18
C SER A 16 6.06 -9.70 2.92
N PRO A 17 5.69 -10.42 1.85
CA PRO A 17 4.31 -10.83 1.63
C PRO A 17 3.84 -11.89 2.65
N PHE A 18 4.74 -12.40 3.50
CA PHE A 18 4.47 -13.40 4.52
C PHE A 18 4.26 -12.81 5.93
N GLY A 19 4.34 -11.48 6.07
CA GLY A 19 4.14 -10.79 7.34
C GLY A 19 2.74 -10.17 7.48
N ASN A 20 2.44 -9.70 8.67
CA ASN A 20 1.18 -9.05 9.05
C ASN A 20 -0.03 -9.92 8.70
N TRP A 21 -1.09 -9.26 8.27
CA TRP A 21 -2.33 -9.84 7.77
C TRP A 21 -2.28 -10.17 6.27
N PHE A 22 -1.14 -9.99 5.61
CA PHE A 22 -1.03 -10.18 4.15
C PHE A 22 -1.29 -11.64 3.72
N PRO A 23 -0.74 -12.68 4.39
CA PRO A 23 -1.04 -14.07 4.06
C PRO A 23 -2.51 -14.40 4.25
N TRP A 24 -3.09 -13.98 5.38
CA TRP A 24 -4.49 -14.20 5.67
C TRP A 24 -5.39 -13.58 4.60
N LEU A 25 -5.12 -12.33 4.19
CA LEU A 25 -5.91 -11.67 3.15
C LEU A 25 -5.71 -12.34 1.78
N HIS A 26 -4.50 -12.79 1.48
CA HIS A 26 -4.22 -13.54 0.26
C HIS A 26 -5.06 -14.81 0.20
N ASP A 27 -5.00 -15.65 1.25
CA ASP A 27 -5.74 -16.90 1.35
C ASP A 27 -7.26 -16.67 1.30
N PHE A 28 -7.74 -15.62 1.98
CA PHE A 28 -9.15 -15.22 1.94
C PHE A 28 -9.61 -14.90 0.51
N LEU A 29 -8.84 -14.11 -0.24
CA LEU A 29 -9.18 -13.71 -1.60
C LEU A 29 -9.07 -14.90 -2.58
N GLU A 30 -8.07 -15.76 -2.44
CA GLU A 30 -7.95 -16.98 -3.25
C GLU A 30 -9.11 -17.96 -3.00
N ALA A 31 -9.56 -18.10 -1.75
CA ALA A 31 -10.73 -18.91 -1.41
C ALA A 31 -12.03 -18.38 -2.05
N GLU A 32 -12.10 -17.08 -2.33
CA GLU A 32 -13.18 -16.42 -3.08
C GLU A 32 -12.95 -16.40 -4.60
N GLU A 33 -12.10 -17.31 -5.08
CA GLU A 33 -11.71 -17.51 -6.49
C GLU A 33 -11.12 -16.25 -7.14
N LYS A 34 -10.51 -15.35 -6.36
CA LYS A 34 -9.85 -14.15 -6.88
C LYS A 34 -8.42 -14.42 -7.27
N GLN A 35 -7.95 -13.70 -8.28
CA GLN A 35 -6.55 -13.71 -8.68
C GLN A 35 -5.75 -12.73 -7.83
N VAL A 36 -4.78 -13.21 -7.06
CA VAL A 36 -4.04 -12.40 -6.08
C VAL A 36 -2.53 -12.48 -6.32
N TYR A 37 -1.86 -11.35 -6.19
CA TYR A 37 -0.41 -11.21 -6.31
C TYR A 37 0.17 -10.54 -5.07
N SER A 38 1.07 -11.22 -4.36
CA SER A 38 1.78 -10.67 -3.21
C SER A 38 3.29 -10.73 -3.46
N PRO A 39 3.85 -9.86 -4.33
CA PRO A 39 5.27 -9.88 -4.66
C PRO A 39 6.16 -9.54 -3.46
N GLN A 40 7.29 -10.23 -3.34
CA GLN A 40 8.38 -9.80 -2.48
C GLN A 40 9.17 -8.69 -3.17
N PHE A 41 9.18 -7.50 -2.58
CA PHE A 41 10.02 -6.41 -3.06
C PHE A 41 11.43 -6.48 -2.46
N PRO A 42 12.44 -5.88 -3.12
CA PRO A 42 13.77 -5.73 -2.54
C PRO A 42 13.72 -4.98 -1.20
N ILE A 43 14.33 -5.55 -0.16
CA ILE A 43 14.39 -4.96 1.18
C ILE A 43 15.81 -4.63 1.60
N GLY A 44 15.95 -3.75 2.58
CA GLY A 44 17.25 -3.37 3.14
C GLY A 44 17.78 -2.06 2.58
N VAL A 45 18.63 -1.40 3.37
CA VAL A 45 19.28 -0.13 2.96
C VAL A 45 20.08 -0.34 1.68
N GLY A 46 19.87 0.55 0.70
CA GLY A 46 20.47 0.48 -0.64
C GLY A 46 19.67 -0.35 -1.65
N PHE A 47 18.84 -1.29 -1.21
CA PHE A 47 18.02 -2.14 -2.10
C PHE A 47 16.55 -1.72 -2.13
N GLN A 48 15.98 -1.38 -0.97
CA GLN A 48 14.65 -0.81 -0.87
C GLN A 48 14.70 0.66 -1.27
N ASN A 49 14.34 0.93 -2.51
CA ASN A 49 14.23 2.27 -3.07
C ASN A 49 13.23 2.26 -4.23
N TYR A 50 12.78 3.46 -4.62
CA TYR A 50 11.78 3.62 -5.67
C TYR A 50 12.19 2.98 -6.99
N GLU A 51 13.44 3.13 -7.41
CA GLU A 51 13.92 2.59 -8.68
C GLU A 51 13.81 1.06 -8.72
N ASN A 52 14.26 0.37 -7.68
CA ASN A 52 14.22 -1.08 -7.60
C ASN A 52 12.79 -1.62 -7.47
N TRP A 53 11.96 -0.97 -6.63
CA TRP A 53 10.56 -1.38 -6.50
C TRP A 53 9.76 -1.11 -7.77
N SER A 54 10.00 0.02 -8.44
CA SER A 54 9.39 0.39 -9.71
C SER A 54 9.78 -0.59 -10.82
N LYS A 55 11.06 -0.99 -10.92
CA LYS A 55 11.50 -2.03 -11.86
C LYS A 55 10.74 -3.34 -11.68
N LEU A 56 10.56 -3.80 -10.43
CA LEU A 56 9.80 -5.02 -10.15
C LEU A 56 8.33 -4.86 -10.56
N LEU A 57 7.66 -3.79 -10.12
CA LEU A 57 6.26 -3.57 -10.42
C LEU A 57 6.00 -3.35 -11.92
N LYS A 58 6.98 -2.79 -12.64
CA LYS A 58 6.94 -2.62 -14.08
C LYS A 58 6.82 -3.96 -14.82
N TYR A 59 7.45 -5.03 -14.35
CA TYR A 59 7.26 -6.37 -14.95
C TYR A 59 5.80 -6.82 -14.87
N TYR A 60 5.11 -6.61 -13.74
CA TYR A 60 3.70 -6.94 -13.61
C TYR A 60 2.82 -6.08 -14.53
N LEU A 61 3.16 -4.78 -14.66
CA LEU A 61 2.50 -3.89 -15.60
C LEU A 61 2.69 -4.32 -17.07
N ASP A 62 3.91 -4.67 -17.47
CA ASP A 62 4.24 -5.08 -18.85
C ASP A 62 3.58 -6.43 -19.21
N LEU A 63 3.31 -7.28 -18.22
CA LEU A 63 2.50 -8.51 -18.35
C LEU A 63 0.99 -8.24 -18.34
N ASN A 64 0.57 -6.97 -18.29
CA ASN A 64 -0.83 -6.54 -18.21
C ASN A 64 -1.57 -7.04 -16.95
N LEU A 65 -0.83 -7.38 -15.89
CA LEU A 65 -1.40 -7.78 -14.60
C LEU A 65 -1.82 -6.58 -13.76
N ILE A 66 -1.31 -5.39 -14.04
CA ILE A 66 -1.78 -4.13 -13.43
C ILE A 66 -2.49 -3.34 -14.52
N ASN A 67 -3.80 -3.21 -14.39
CA ASN A 67 -4.67 -2.54 -15.34
C ASN A 67 -5.89 -1.93 -14.63
N GLU A 68 -6.83 -1.40 -15.42
CA GLU A 68 -8.05 -0.74 -14.95
C GLU A 68 -8.99 -1.59 -14.09
N ASN A 69 -8.84 -2.92 -14.07
CA ASN A 69 -9.60 -3.84 -13.21
C ASN A 69 -8.86 -4.22 -11.92
N THR A 70 -7.62 -3.77 -11.75
CA THR A 70 -6.77 -4.14 -10.63
C THR A 70 -7.13 -3.38 -9.36
N ILE A 71 -7.15 -4.08 -8.23
CA ILE A 71 -7.24 -3.49 -6.89
C ILE A 71 -5.88 -3.65 -6.20
N ILE A 72 -5.27 -2.55 -5.78
CA ILE A 72 -3.97 -2.58 -5.10
C ILE A 72 -4.14 -2.20 -3.63
N ILE A 73 -3.71 -3.10 -2.76
CA ILE A 73 -3.67 -2.95 -1.32
C ILE A 73 -2.21 -2.71 -0.91
N GLY A 74 -1.94 -1.60 -0.24
CA GLY A 74 -0.59 -1.23 0.19
C GLY A 74 -0.55 -0.89 1.68
N HIS A 75 0.47 -1.38 2.36
CA HIS A 75 0.72 -1.06 3.78
C HIS A 75 1.95 -0.17 3.98
N SER A 76 1.87 0.75 4.95
CA SER A 76 2.98 1.57 5.45
C SER A 76 3.60 2.48 4.36
N ILE A 77 4.82 2.18 3.88
CA ILE A 77 5.46 2.94 2.79
C ILE A 77 4.86 2.64 1.41
N ALA A 78 4.19 1.50 1.24
CA ALA A 78 3.68 1.08 -0.06
C ALA A 78 2.66 2.06 -0.68
N PRO A 79 1.71 2.65 0.06
CA PRO A 79 0.80 3.69 -0.44
C PRO A 79 1.48 4.81 -1.23
N VAL A 80 2.55 5.42 -0.73
CA VAL A 80 3.25 6.50 -1.44
C VAL A 80 4.05 5.96 -2.62
N PHE A 81 4.67 4.78 -2.48
CA PHE A 81 5.34 4.11 -3.60
C PHE A 81 4.37 3.81 -4.76
N ILE A 82 3.22 3.19 -4.47
CA ILE A 82 2.17 2.87 -5.45
C ILE A 82 1.68 4.14 -6.11
N SER A 83 1.43 5.19 -5.31
CA SER A 83 0.98 6.48 -5.82
C SER A 83 1.96 7.04 -6.84
N LYS A 84 3.24 7.09 -6.49
CA LYS A 84 4.31 7.56 -7.37
C LYS A 84 4.44 6.72 -8.64
N PHE A 85 4.39 5.39 -8.51
CA PHE A 85 4.47 4.48 -9.65
C PHE A 85 3.33 4.69 -10.66
N LEU A 86 2.09 4.79 -10.17
CA LEU A 86 0.91 4.96 -11.02
C LEU A 86 0.92 6.33 -11.72
N ILE A 87 1.28 7.39 -11.00
CA ILE A 87 1.39 8.76 -11.54
C ILE A 87 2.46 8.82 -12.63
N GLU A 88 3.68 8.36 -12.35
CA GLU A 88 4.79 8.44 -13.32
C GLU A 88 4.53 7.60 -14.58
N ASN A 89 3.89 6.44 -14.44
CA ASN A 89 3.56 5.56 -15.57
C ASN A 89 2.20 5.85 -16.21
N LYS A 90 1.44 6.82 -15.70
CA LYS A 90 0.11 7.20 -16.17
C LYS A 90 -0.89 6.04 -16.21
N ILE A 91 -0.88 5.19 -15.19
CA ILE A 91 -1.69 3.98 -15.12
C ILE A 91 -2.92 4.21 -14.27
N LYS A 92 -4.09 3.80 -14.75
CA LYS A 92 -5.32 3.79 -13.98
C LYS A 92 -5.59 2.37 -13.47
N VAL A 93 -6.01 2.27 -12.21
CA VAL A 93 -6.45 1.03 -11.57
C VAL A 93 -7.88 1.22 -11.05
N LYS A 94 -8.53 0.11 -10.68
CA LYS A 94 -9.92 0.15 -10.23
C LYS A 94 -10.07 0.85 -8.88
N LYS A 95 -9.26 0.41 -7.92
CA LYS A 95 -9.36 0.81 -6.50
C LYS A 95 -8.00 0.72 -5.83
N LEU A 96 -7.77 1.63 -4.89
CA LEU A 96 -6.62 1.62 -4.00
C LEU A 96 -7.09 1.47 -2.54
N ILE A 97 -6.46 0.56 -1.80
CA ILE A 97 -6.67 0.41 -0.36
C ILE A 97 -5.33 0.64 0.32
N PHE A 98 -5.21 1.73 1.04
CA PHE A 98 -3.98 2.16 1.70
C PHE A 98 -4.13 2.02 3.21
N VAL A 99 -3.22 1.29 3.84
CA VAL A 99 -3.21 1.03 5.28
C VAL A 99 -1.97 1.66 5.89
N CYS A 100 -2.14 2.58 6.84
CA CYS A 100 -1.05 3.33 7.50
C CYS A 100 -0.14 4.06 6.51
N GLY A 101 -0.73 4.69 5.49
CA GLY A 101 0.00 5.42 4.44
C GLY A 101 0.53 6.76 4.93
N PHE A 102 1.74 7.13 4.50
CA PHE A 102 2.36 8.42 4.80
C PHE A 102 3.25 8.90 3.66
N ASN A 103 3.57 10.20 3.65
CA ASN A 103 4.46 10.82 2.67
C ASN A 103 5.34 11.88 3.35
N ASN A 104 6.57 12.08 2.85
CA ASN A 104 7.52 13.08 3.34
C ASN A 104 7.78 13.04 4.86
N TYR A 105 7.72 11.85 5.47
CA TYR A 105 7.95 11.67 6.91
C TYR A 105 9.38 11.18 7.18
N LEU A 106 10.08 11.81 8.09
CA LEU A 106 11.44 11.44 8.49
C LEU A 106 11.56 11.47 10.01
N GLY A 107 12.55 10.77 10.54
CA GLY A 107 12.84 10.72 11.98
C GLY A 107 12.28 9.50 12.69
N ILE A 108 11.93 8.43 11.96
CA ILE A 108 11.69 7.12 12.57
C ILE A 108 13.03 6.57 13.09
N ASN A 109 13.99 6.41 12.16
CA ASN A 109 15.42 6.22 12.39
C ASN A 109 16.15 6.29 11.04
N GLU A 110 17.49 6.33 11.06
CA GLU A 110 18.32 6.49 9.86
C GLU A 110 18.07 5.42 8.79
N GLN A 111 17.79 4.17 9.17
CA GLN A 111 17.57 3.09 8.21
C GLN A 111 16.24 3.23 7.48
N TYR A 112 15.17 3.54 8.21
CA TYR A 112 13.84 3.78 7.63
C TYR A 112 13.83 5.05 6.76
N ASP A 113 14.46 6.12 7.24
CA ASP A 113 14.58 7.36 6.49
C ASP A 113 15.34 7.13 5.16
N ALA A 114 16.40 6.32 5.19
CA ALA A 114 17.18 5.99 3.99
C ALA A 114 16.37 5.23 2.93
N VAL A 115 15.53 4.27 3.34
CA VAL A 115 14.75 3.46 2.38
C VAL A 115 13.46 4.16 1.92
N ASN A 116 12.87 5.01 2.76
CA ASN A 116 11.60 5.67 2.46
C ASN A 116 11.77 6.92 1.59
N LYS A 117 12.87 7.68 1.75
CA LYS A 117 13.06 8.99 1.12
C LYS A 117 12.86 8.99 -0.40
N SER A 118 13.31 7.94 -1.09
CA SER A 118 13.18 7.84 -2.55
C SER A 118 11.74 7.61 -3.03
N MET A 119 10.87 7.11 -2.15
CA MET A 119 9.46 6.81 -2.45
C MET A 119 8.59 8.05 -2.46
N TYR A 120 9.01 9.12 -1.77
CA TYR A 120 8.22 10.32 -1.61
C TYR A 120 7.99 11.09 -2.91
N LEU A 121 6.91 11.85 -2.92
CA LEU A 121 6.38 12.56 -4.07
C LEU A 121 5.71 13.87 -3.63
N ASP A 122 5.92 14.95 -4.37
CA ASP A 122 5.34 16.26 -4.06
C ASP A 122 3.88 16.38 -4.50
N ASN A 123 3.54 15.88 -5.69
CA ASN A 123 2.20 15.92 -6.29
C ASN A 123 1.35 14.69 -5.93
N LEU A 124 1.34 14.31 -4.65
CA LEU A 124 0.63 13.11 -4.17
C LEU A 124 -0.86 13.10 -4.56
N GLU A 125 -1.54 14.25 -4.55
CA GLU A 125 -2.98 14.36 -4.86
C GLU A 125 -3.34 13.92 -6.29
N ASP A 126 -2.38 13.91 -7.22
CA ASP A 126 -2.61 13.46 -8.60
C ASP A 126 -3.05 11.99 -8.66
N ILE A 127 -2.79 11.19 -7.61
CA ILE A 127 -3.25 9.80 -7.49
C ILE A 127 -4.77 9.65 -7.67
N LYS A 128 -5.55 10.69 -7.36
CA LYS A 128 -7.01 10.72 -7.56
C LYS A 128 -7.41 10.61 -9.03
N GLN A 129 -6.50 10.85 -9.97
CA GLN A 129 -6.74 10.66 -11.41
C GLN A 129 -6.51 9.20 -11.84
N HIS A 130 -5.92 8.39 -10.97
CA HIS A 130 -5.44 7.03 -11.26
C HIS A 130 -6.25 5.92 -10.58
N ALA A 131 -7.24 6.26 -9.75
CA ALA A 131 -8.19 5.32 -9.19
C ALA A 131 -9.53 6.02 -8.90
N ASP A 132 -10.64 5.32 -9.14
CA ASP A 132 -11.98 5.88 -8.88
C ASP A 132 -12.34 5.86 -7.39
N GLU A 133 -11.78 4.91 -6.64
CA GLU A 133 -11.95 4.78 -5.20
C GLU A 133 -10.60 4.55 -4.51
N ILE A 134 -10.34 5.37 -3.49
CA ILE A 134 -9.16 5.30 -2.63
C ILE A 134 -9.63 5.24 -1.19
N ILE A 135 -9.32 4.15 -0.50
CA ILE A 135 -9.73 3.87 0.88
C ILE A 135 -8.50 3.91 1.75
N CYS A 136 -8.48 4.78 2.76
CA CYS A 136 -7.38 4.90 3.69
C CYS A 136 -7.77 4.41 5.08
N PHE A 137 -7.08 3.38 5.56
CA PHE A 137 -7.09 2.92 6.95
C PHE A 137 -5.90 3.51 7.68
N TYR A 138 -6.13 3.99 8.89
CA TYR A 138 -5.07 4.53 9.76
C TYR A 138 -5.47 4.41 11.23
N SER A 139 -4.52 4.63 12.15
CA SER A 139 -4.78 4.54 13.59
C SER A 139 -4.35 5.80 14.34
N ASN A 140 -4.92 5.99 15.54
CA ASN A 140 -4.60 7.13 16.41
C ASN A 140 -3.47 6.86 17.41
N ASN A 141 -2.91 5.65 17.44
CA ASN A 141 -1.83 5.27 18.35
C ASN A 141 -0.68 4.52 17.65
N ASP A 142 -0.47 4.76 16.35
CA ASP A 142 0.65 4.22 15.61
C ASP A 142 2.00 4.60 16.27
N PRO A 143 2.84 3.62 16.63
CA PRO A 143 4.09 3.88 17.36
C PRO A 143 5.23 4.38 16.47
N TYR A 144 5.11 4.30 15.14
CA TYR A 144 6.17 4.69 14.20
C TYR A 144 5.83 5.97 13.44
N VAL A 145 4.57 6.11 12.99
CA VAL A 145 4.10 7.26 12.21
C VAL A 145 3.11 8.05 13.05
N LYS A 146 3.32 9.36 13.17
CA LYS A 146 2.41 10.21 13.95
C LYS A 146 1.02 10.24 13.31
N TYR A 147 -0.02 10.23 14.16
CA TYR A 147 -1.41 10.35 13.72
C TYR A 147 -1.64 11.47 12.71
N ASP A 148 -1.14 12.68 12.96
CA ASP A 148 -1.34 13.83 12.06
C ASP A 148 -0.75 13.61 10.67
N VAL A 149 0.29 12.77 10.55
CA VAL A 149 0.95 12.44 9.29
C VAL A 149 0.14 11.43 8.49
N GLU A 150 -0.36 10.36 9.13
CA GLU A 150 -1.27 9.41 8.47
C GLU A 150 -2.57 10.10 8.06
N LYS A 151 -3.08 10.97 8.93
CA LYS A 151 -4.28 11.76 8.66
C LYS A 151 -4.07 12.73 7.50
N ASP A 152 -2.96 13.46 7.44
CA ASP A 152 -2.64 14.35 6.31
C ASP A 152 -2.55 13.59 4.98
N PHE A 153 -1.93 12.40 4.99
CA PHE A 153 -1.91 11.52 3.81
C PHE A 153 -3.33 11.14 3.38
N ALA A 154 -4.16 10.67 4.32
CA ALA A 154 -5.53 10.28 4.05
C ALA A 154 -6.40 11.46 3.57
N ASP A 155 -6.25 12.65 4.14
CA ASP A 155 -6.96 13.87 3.71
C ASP A 155 -6.63 14.24 2.26
N LYS A 156 -5.37 14.04 1.84
CA LYS A 156 -4.91 14.35 0.49
C LYS A 156 -5.42 13.38 -0.56
N VAL A 157 -5.47 12.08 -0.26
CA VAL A 157 -5.68 11.04 -1.30
C VAL A 157 -7.03 10.34 -1.20
N ALA A 158 -7.60 10.19 -0.01
CA ALA A 158 -8.70 9.27 0.20
C ALA A 158 -10.01 9.80 -0.40
N THR A 159 -10.77 8.89 -0.99
CA THR A 159 -12.21 9.05 -1.21
C THR A 159 -13.02 8.60 0.01
N LYS A 160 -12.46 7.67 0.80
CA LYS A 160 -13.03 7.17 2.05
C LYS A 160 -11.94 6.96 3.10
N GLN A 161 -12.17 7.47 4.30
CA GLN A 161 -11.25 7.37 5.43
C GLN A 161 -11.84 6.48 6.52
N ILE A 162 -11.03 5.56 7.05
CA ILE A 162 -11.38 4.64 8.13
C ILE A 162 -10.33 4.76 9.24
N LEU A 163 -10.69 5.42 10.34
CA LEU A 163 -9.88 5.41 11.55
C LEU A 163 -10.21 4.16 12.36
N ILE A 164 -9.21 3.33 12.66
CA ILE A 164 -9.33 2.21 13.58
C ILE A 164 -8.71 2.63 14.93
N PRO A 165 -9.51 2.86 15.97
CA PRO A 165 -9.00 3.31 17.26
C PRO A 165 -8.08 2.26 17.88
N ASN A 166 -6.93 2.70 18.39
CA ASN A 166 -5.98 1.89 19.15
C ASN A 166 -5.42 0.65 18.40
N ALA A 167 -5.23 0.75 17.08
CA ALA A 167 -4.80 -0.34 16.21
C ALA A 167 -3.28 -0.39 15.94
N GLY A 168 -2.50 0.50 16.55
CA GLY A 168 -1.06 0.62 16.32
C GLY A 168 -0.77 0.87 14.84
N HIS A 169 0.23 0.19 14.27
CA HIS A 169 0.56 0.28 12.84
C HIS A 169 -0.19 -0.75 11.98
N ILE A 170 -1.27 -1.36 12.52
CA ILE A 170 -2.07 -2.39 11.83
C ILE A 170 -1.16 -3.51 11.29
N ASN A 171 -0.26 -3.99 12.16
CA ASN A 171 0.79 -4.98 11.89
C ASN A 171 0.75 -6.12 12.94
N ASN A 172 1.55 -7.18 12.79
CA ASN A 172 1.55 -8.28 13.79
C ASN A 172 1.91 -7.79 15.20
N GLU A 173 2.83 -6.83 15.33
CA GLU A 173 3.22 -6.26 16.63
C GLU A 173 2.03 -5.60 17.36
N SER A 174 1.03 -5.16 16.60
CA SER A 174 -0.22 -4.59 17.10
C SER A 174 -1.38 -5.61 17.15
N GLY A 175 -1.11 -6.90 16.90
CA GLY A 175 -2.08 -8.00 16.93
C GLY A 175 -2.79 -8.29 15.60
N TYR A 176 -2.35 -7.71 14.49
CA TYR A 176 -2.97 -7.90 13.17
C TYR A 176 -2.27 -9.01 12.37
N ASP A 177 -2.48 -10.26 12.80
CA ASP A 177 -2.22 -11.46 11.99
C ASP A 177 -3.34 -11.69 10.95
N THR A 178 -4.51 -11.10 11.19
CA THR A 178 -5.67 -11.02 10.28
C THR A 178 -6.17 -9.57 10.25
N PHE A 179 -6.99 -9.23 9.26
CA PHE A 179 -7.58 -7.89 9.16
C PHE A 179 -8.99 -7.95 8.54
N GLU A 180 -9.95 -8.48 9.28
CA GLU A 180 -11.30 -8.78 8.77
C GLU A 180 -12.04 -7.54 8.27
N GLU A 181 -11.85 -6.38 8.90
CA GLU A 181 -12.52 -5.15 8.51
C GLU A 181 -12.21 -4.75 7.07
N ILE A 182 -11.02 -5.08 6.54
CA ILE A 182 -10.61 -4.76 5.17
C ILE A 182 -11.50 -5.42 4.11
N VAL A 183 -12.09 -6.58 4.43
CA VAL A 183 -12.90 -7.39 3.50
C VAL A 183 -14.15 -6.64 3.04
N HIS A 184 -14.72 -5.78 3.88
CA HIS A 184 -15.89 -4.96 3.52
C HIS A 184 -15.62 -3.95 2.38
N TYR A 185 -14.37 -3.80 1.99
CA TYR A 185 -13.89 -2.79 1.05
C TYR A 185 -13.19 -3.36 -0.18
N ILE A 186 -13.01 -4.69 -0.24
CA ILE A 186 -12.55 -5.46 -1.40
C ILE A 186 -13.59 -5.35 -2.52
#